data_AF-A0A2C5ZI82-F1
#
_entry.id   AF-A0A2C5ZI82-F1
#
_cell.length_a   1.000
_cell.length_b   1.000
_cell.length_c   1.000
_cell.angle_alpha   90.00
_cell.angle_beta   90.00
_cell.angle_gamma   90.00
#
_symmetry.space_group_name_H-M   'P 1'
#
loop_
_entity.id
_entity.type
_entity.pdbx_description
1 polymer ?
#
loop_
_entity_poly.entity_id
_entity_poly.type
_entity_poly.pdbx_seq_one_letter_code
_entity_poly.pdbx_strand_id
1 'polypeptide(L)'
;MVLAAHFTELQDINQLLQVVQNRGGVVSDQIHNDLWSSVKIVFDDRDQEDDAIGQLESHPCVQQMEIVQMLDRPVESVNTMGDEPSEQDELNNSLDSDSRPRRAAKNSRTMPHIMTEVSKLHAEGTTGQGVKIALLDSGVSAFKEQADQ
;
A
#
# COMPACT_ATOMS: atom_id res chain seq x y z
N MET A 1 -6.21 2.75 23.69
CA MET A 1 -6.55 2.50 22.26
C MET A 1 -5.95 3.57 21.36
N VAL A 2 -5.96 3.38 20.03
CA VAL A 2 -5.65 4.43 19.05
C VAL A 2 -6.93 4.81 18.28
N LEU A 3 -7.26 6.10 18.27
CA LEU A 3 -8.38 6.70 17.56
C LEU A 3 -7.89 7.65 16.48
N ALA A 4 -8.66 7.79 15.41
CA ALA A 4 -8.56 8.85 14.43
C ALA A 4 -9.82 9.71 14.53
N ALA A 5 -9.64 11.02 14.72
CA ALA A 5 -10.73 11.99 14.65
C ALA A 5 -10.55 12.87 13.42
N HIS A 6 -11.64 13.17 12.73
CA HIS A 6 -11.69 13.95 11.50
C HIS A 6 -12.39 15.30 11.72
N PHE A 7 -11.89 16.35 11.07
CA PHE A 7 -12.33 17.73 11.32
C PHE A 7 -12.54 18.51 10.04
N THR A 8 -13.35 19.57 10.18
CA THR A 8 -13.60 20.55 9.12
C THR A 8 -12.47 21.56 8.98
N GLU A 9 -11.97 22.09 10.10
CA GLU A 9 -11.00 23.18 10.12
C GLU A 9 -9.88 22.96 11.15
N LEU A 10 -8.68 23.44 10.81
CA LEU A 10 -7.46 23.28 11.63
C LEU A 10 -7.54 24.02 12.97
N GLN A 11 -8.31 25.13 13.02
CA GLN A 11 -8.44 25.96 14.23
C GLN A 11 -9.12 25.21 15.38
N ASP A 12 -9.89 24.17 15.05
CA ASP A 12 -10.61 23.33 15.99
C ASP A 12 -9.72 22.31 16.71
N ILE A 13 -8.54 22.01 16.18
CA ILE A 13 -7.61 21.03 16.75
C ILE A 13 -7.09 21.50 18.13
N ASN A 14 -6.89 22.81 18.31
CA ASN A 14 -6.40 23.35 19.58
C ASN A 14 -7.39 23.18 20.74
N GLN A 15 -8.70 23.24 20.47
CA GLN A 15 -9.73 22.99 21.48
C GLN A 15 -9.78 21.50 21.83
N LEU A 16 -9.64 20.65 20.82
CA LEU A 16 -9.60 19.20 21.00
C LEU A 16 -8.38 18.75 21.79
N LEU A 17 -7.21 19.36 21.57
CA LEU A 17 -5.97 19.05 22.28
C LEU A 17 -6.15 19.16 23.80
N GLN A 18 -6.90 20.15 24.28
CA GLN A 18 -7.19 20.27 25.71
C GLN A 18 -8.08 19.14 26.22
N VAL A 19 -9.12 18.77 25.47
CA VAL A 19 -10.01 17.66 25.82
C VAL A 19 -9.23 16.34 25.90
N VAL A 20 -8.38 16.08 24.91
CA VAL A 20 -7.52 14.89 24.84
C VAL A 20 -6.54 14.85 26.00
N GLN A 21 -5.81 15.94 26.26
CA GLN A 21 -4.82 16.01 27.34
C GLN A 21 -5.43 15.88 28.74
N ASN A 22 -6.59 16.51 28.98
CA ASN A 22 -7.28 16.42 30.28
C ASN A 22 -7.77 15.00 30.61
N ARG A 23 -7.80 14.11 29.63
CA ARG A 23 -8.24 12.71 29.74
C ARG A 23 -7.11 11.71 29.56
N GLY A 24 -5.87 12.15 29.74
CA GLY A 24 -4.69 11.28 29.63
C GLY A 24 -4.41 10.78 28.22
N GLY A 25 -5.07 11.34 27.20
CA GLY A 25 -4.78 11.05 25.81
C GLY A 25 -3.63 11.89 25.26
N VAL A 26 -2.95 11.36 24.26
CA VAL A 26 -1.85 12.03 23.55
C VAL A 26 -2.18 12.07 22.06
N VAL A 27 -2.08 13.26 21.46
CA VAL A 27 -2.11 13.38 19.99
C VAL A 27 -0.73 12.98 19.45
N SER A 28 -0.70 11.91 18.67
CA SER A 28 0.53 11.31 18.14
C SER A 28 0.84 11.76 16.71
N ASP A 29 -0.18 11.85 15.85
CA ASP A 29 -0.05 12.26 14.46
C ASP A 29 -1.13 13.29 14.11
N GLN A 30 -0.81 14.26 13.26
CA GLN A 30 -1.74 15.24 12.72
C GLN A 30 -1.57 15.28 11.21
N ILE A 31 -2.68 15.11 10.48
CA ILE A 31 -2.72 15.18 9.03
C ILE A 31 -3.61 16.34 8.66
N HIS A 32 -3.07 17.29 7.90
CA HIS A 32 -3.83 18.36 7.30
C HIS A 32 -3.42 18.52 5.85
N ASN A 33 -4.38 18.34 4.94
CA ASN A 33 -4.20 18.55 3.52
C ASN A 33 -5.52 19.00 2.87
N ASP A 34 -5.48 19.27 1.56
CA ASP A 34 -6.63 19.76 0.79
C ASP A 34 -7.80 18.75 0.73
N LEU A 35 -7.55 17.48 1.03
CA LEU A 35 -8.55 16.40 0.96
C LEU A 35 -9.18 16.13 2.32
N TRP A 36 -8.41 16.14 3.41
CA TRP A 36 -8.92 15.94 4.76
C TRP A 36 -8.01 16.51 5.86
N SER A 37 -8.61 16.73 7.02
CA SER A 37 -7.93 17.02 8.28
C SER A 37 -8.26 15.95 9.31
N SER A 38 -7.24 15.35 9.93
CA SER A 38 -7.40 14.38 10.99
C SER A 38 -6.29 14.42 12.02
N VAL A 39 -6.58 13.91 13.21
CA VAL A 39 -5.61 13.71 14.28
C VAL A 39 -5.73 12.31 14.84
N LYS A 40 -4.60 11.72 15.19
CA LYS A 40 -4.50 10.41 15.80
C LYS A 40 -4.27 10.55 17.29
N ILE A 41 -5.21 10.03 18.06
CA ILE A 41 -5.26 10.13 19.51
C ILE A 41 -4.93 8.76 20.11
N VAL A 42 -4.02 8.73 21.07
CA VAL A 42 -3.61 7.51 21.78
C VAL A 42 -3.99 7.66 23.24
N PHE A 43 -4.71 6.68 23.77
CA PHE A 43 -5.03 6.56 25.20
C PHE A 43 -4.28 5.37 25.79
N ASP A 44 -3.58 5.62 26.90
CA ASP A 44 -2.84 4.60 27.66
C ASP A 44 -3.74 3.81 28.61
N ASP A 45 -4.79 4.45 29.13
CA ASP A 45 -5.74 3.88 30.09
C ASP A 45 -7.11 3.63 29.44
N ARG A 46 -7.67 2.43 29.65
CA ARG A 46 -8.96 2.01 29.08
C ARG A 46 -10.15 2.66 29.78
N ASP A 47 -10.06 2.97 31.07
CA ASP A 47 -11.21 3.56 31.78
C ASP A 47 -11.42 5.03 31.40
N GLN A 48 -10.35 5.71 30.99
CA GLN A 48 -10.40 7.09 30.49
C GLN A 48 -10.84 7.18 29.02
N GLU A 49 -10.85 6.04 28.33
CA GLU A 49 -11.11 5.89 26.90
C GLU A 49 -12.59 6.13 26.57
N ASP A 50 -13.50 5.38 27.21
CA ASP A 50 -14.94 5.45 26.93
C ASP A 50 -15.52 6.84 27.22
N ASP A 51 -15.10 7.44 28.34
CA ASP A 51 -15.50 8.79 28.73
C ASP A 51 -14.96 9.85 27.74
N ALA A 52 -13.73 9.67 27.24
CA ALA A 52 -13.13 10.60 26.28
C ALA A 52 -13.79 10.47 24.89
N ILE A 53 -14.09 9.25 24.44
CA ILE A 53 -14.80 8.98 23.18
C ILE A 53 -16.11 9.77 23.15
N GLY A 54 -16.99 9.56 24.14
CA GLY A 54 -18.31 10.19 24.13
C GLY A 54 -18.24 11.72 24.11
N GLN A 55 -17.25 12.30 24.79
CA GLN A 55 -17.04 13.76 24.78
C GLN A 55 -16.48 14.26 23.45
N LEU A 56 -15.52 13.54 22.87
CA LEU A 56 -14.93 13.87 21.57
C LEU A 56 -15.97 13.75 20.45
N GLU A 57 -16.77 12.69 20.41
CA GLU A 57 -17.85 12.52 19.43
C GLU A 57 -18.93 13.60 19.54
N SER A 58 -19.20 14.06 20.76
CA SER A 58 -20.15 15.16 20.99
C SER A 58 -19.59 16.54 20.64
N HIS A 59 -18.29 16.64 20.37
CA HIS A 59 -17.65 17.93 20.14
C HIS A 59 -18.02 18.47 18.75
N PRO A 60 -18.49 19.72 18.63
CA PRO A 60 -19.02 20.26 17.36
C PRO A 60 -18.03 20.26 16.19
N CYS A 61 -16.74 20.22 16.46
CA CYS A 61 -15.70 20.20 15.43
C CYS A 61 -15.31 18.81 14.93
N VAL A 62 -15.70 17.75 15.65
CA VAL A 62 -15.44 16.36 15.26
C VAL A 62 -16.55 15.94 14.31
N GLN A 63 -16.20 15.68 13.06
CA GLN A 63 -17.14 15.19 12.07
C GLN A 63 -17.35 13.67 12.20
N GLN A 64 -16.26 12.97 12.45
CA GLN A 64 -16.22 11.52 12.50
C GLN A 64 -15.05 11.08 13.38
N MET A 65 -15.26 9.99 14.10
CA MET A 65 -14.23 9.35 14.90
C MET A 65 -14.22 7.85 14.61
N GLU A 66 -13.03 7.29 14.47
CA GLU A 66 -12.83 5.88 14.11
C GLU A 66 -11.73 5.26 14.95
N ILE A 67 -11.89 3.97 15.25
CA ILE A 67 -10.84 3.18 15.88
C ILE A 67 -9.80 2.84 14.81
N VAL A 68 -8.54 3.21 15.05
CA VAL A 68 -7.46 2.87 14.15
C VAL A 68 -7.16 1.38 14.28
N GLN A 69 -7.49 0.64 13.23
CA GLN A 69 -7.17 -0.78 13.14
C GLN A 69 -5.78 -0.97 12.54
N MET A 70 -4.97 -1.79 13.20
CA MET A 70 -3.74 -2.27 12.59
C MET A 70 -4.09 -3.45 11.67
N LEU A 71 -3.76 -3.30 10.38
CA LEU A 71 -3.89 -4.37 9.41
C LEU A 71 -2.54 -5.05 9.25
N ASP A 72 -2.53 -6.37 9.43
CA ASP A 72 -1.33 -7.16 9.15
C ASP A 72 -1.06 -7.19 7.65
N ARG A 73 0.22 -7.10 7.29
CA ARG A 73 0.63 -7.31 5.91
C ARG A 73 0.34 -8.76 5.52
N PRO A 74 -0.21 -9.04 4.32
CA PRO A 74 -0.29 -10.39 3.78
C PRO A 74 1.08 -11.08 3.84
N VAL A 75 1.13 -12.32 4.32
CA VAL A 75 2.37 -13.08 4.39
C VAL A 75 2.84 -13.40 2.98
N GLU A 76 3.97 -12.83 2.59
CA GLU A 76 4.63 -13.13 1.32
C GLU A 76 5.34 -14.48 1.41
N SER A 77 5.09 -15.35 0.43
CA SER A 77 5.84 -16.58 0.24
C SER A 77 6.33 -16.64 -1.20
N VAL A 78 7.63 -16.90 -1.39
CA VAL A 78 8.21 -17.09 -2.72
C VAL A 78 7.84 -18.50 -3.18
N ASN A 79 6.77 -18.59 -3.97
CA ASN A 79 6.26 -19.87 -4.45
C ASN A 79 6.78 -20.24 -5.84
N THR A 80 7.44 -19.29 -6.53
CA THR A 80 8.02 -19.50 -7.87
C THR A 80 9.26 -18.62 -8.02
N MET A 81 10.42 -19.23 -8.25
CA MET A 81 11.59 -18.54 -8.81
C MET A 81 11.59 -18.81 -10.31
N GLY A 82 11.80 -17.79 -11.14
CA GLY A 82 12.05 -18.02 -12.56
C GLY A 82 13.54 -18.26 -12.83
N ASP A 83 13.87 -19.04 -13.86
CA ASP A 83 15.24 -19.37 -14.33
C ASP A 83 15.70 -18.52 -15.53
N GLU A 84 16.91 -17.92 -15.51
CA GLU A 84 17.34 -16.82 -16.44
C GLU A 84 17.08 -17.19 -17.90
N PRO A 85 16.49 -16.29 -18.73
CA PRO A 85 16.32 -16.60 -20.12
C PRO A 85 17.72 -16.68 -20.74
N SER A 86 18.11 -17.88 -21.14
CA SER A 86 19.35 -18.07 -21.89
C SER A 86 19.18 -17.47 -23.29
N GLU A 87 20.23 -16.88 -23.86
CA GLU A 87 20.24 -16.31 -25.22
C GLU A 87 19.81 -17.32 -26.33
N GLN A 88 19.69 -18.61 -25.98
CA GLN A 88 19.23 -19.69 -26.84
C GLN A 88 17.69 -19.78 -26.97
N ASP A 89 16.93 -19.12 -26.10
CA ASP A 89 15.46 -19.16 -26.14
C ASP A 89 14.85 -18.20 -27.19
N GLU A 90 15.61 -17.21 -27.69
CA GLU A 90 15.15 -16.31 -28.77
C GLU A 90 15.33 -16.92 -30.18
N LEU A 91 16.25 -17.87 -30.35
CA LEU A 91 16.58 -18.47 -31.66
C LEU A 91 15.64 -19.62 -32.08
N ASN A 92 14.88 -20.22 -31.15
CA ASN A 92 14.00 -21.36 -31.44
C ASN A 92 12.57 -20.99 -31.85
N ASN A 93 12.28 -19.70 -32.08
CA ASN A 93 10.97 -19.26 -32.56
C ASN A 93 10.83 -19.27 -34.09
N SER A 94 11.87 -19.73 -34.81
CA SER A 94 11.81 -19.95 -36.25
C SER A 94 11.73 -21.44 -36.53
N LEU A 95 10.62 -21.85 -37.15
CA LEU A 95 10.42 -23.12 -37.88
C LEU A 95 10.30 -24.39 -37.01
N ASP A 96 9.06 -24.77 -36.67
CA ASP A 96 8.55 -26.09 -37.10
C ASP A 96 7.05 -26.22 -36.83
N SER A 97 6.30 -26.41 -37.91
CA SER A 97 4.97 -27.03 -37.88
C SER A 97 5.14 -28.49 -37.51
N ASP A 98 4.23 -29.03 -36.69
CA ASP A 98 4.15 -30.45 -36.37
C ASP A 98 5.15 -31.00 -35.34
N SER A 99 5.10 -30.47 -34.13
CA SER A 99 5.16 -31.31 -32.94
C SER A 99 4.55 -30.58 -31.75
N ARG A 100 3.68 -31.26 -30.99
CA ARG A 100 3.29 -30.82 -29.65
C ARG A 100 4.37 -31.30 -28.67
N PRO A 101 5.22 -30.42 -28.11
CA PRO A 101 5.80 -30.65 -26.80
C PRO A 101 5.28 -29.62 -25.82
N ARG A 102 4.61 -30.10 -24.78
CA ARG A 102 4.50 -29.53 -23.42
C ARG A 102 5.09 -28.11 -23.25
N ARG A 103 4.38 -27.07 -23.69
CA ARG A 103 4.77 -25.65 -23.54
C ARG A 103 4.46 -25.05 -22.15
N ALA A 104 4.34 -25.87 -21.11
CA ALA A 104 3.86 -25.41 -19.81
C ALA A 104 4.97 -25.09 -18.79
N ALA A 105 6.23 -25.44 -19.04
CA ALA A 105 7.21 -25.49 -17.95
C ALA A 105 8.48 -24.62 -18.10
N LYS A 106 8.74 -23.95 -19.23
CA LYS A 106 10.05 -23.29 -19.44
C LYS A 106 10.06 -21.75 -19.51
N ASN A 107 8.91 -21.09 -19.64
CA ASN A 107 8.80 -19.63 -19.71
C ASN A 107 8.01 -19.01 -18.55
N SER A 108 8.17 -19.51 -17.32
CA SER A 108 7.35 -19.07 -16.17
C SER A 108 7.46 -17.56 -15.89
N ARG A 109 8.56 -16.92 -16.29
CA ARG A 109 8.81 -15.47 -16.07
C ARG A 109 7.94 -14.54 -16.88
N THR A 110 7.57 -14.96 -18.08
CA THR A 110 6.69 -14.17 -18.95
C THR A 110 5.27 -14.71 -18.93
N MET A 111 4.97 -15.80 -18.22
CA MET A 111 3.60 -16.31 -18.11
C MET A 111 2.62 -15.23 -17.66
N PRO A 112 2.89 -14.43 -16.61
CA PRO A 112 1.98 -13.34 -16.28
C PRO A 112 1.81 -12.34 -17.44
N HIS A 113 2.91 -11.94 -18.10
CA HIS A 113 2.88 -10.98 -19.21
C HIS A 113 2.24 -11.53 -20.50
N ILE A 114 2.34 -12.84 -20.74
CA ILE A 114 1.70 -13.55 -21.85
C ILE A 114 0.22 -13.70 -21.54
N MET A 115 -0.14 -14.10 -20.31
CA MET A 115 -1.53 -14.25 -19.87
C MET A 115 -2.29 -12.93 -19.83
N THR A 116 -1.63 -11.83 -19.46
CA THR A 116 -2.21 -10.48 -19.46
C THR A 116 -1.96 -9.70 -20.74
N GLU A 117 -1.36 -10.34 -21.76
CA GLU A 117 -1.01 -9.75 -23.07
C GLU A 117 -0.15 -8.48 -23.01
N VAL A 118 0.52 -8.20 -21.88
CA VAL A 118 1.44 -7.06 -21.73
C VAL A 118 2.52 -7.06 -22.81
N SER A 119 3.01 -8.24 -23.21
CA SER A 119 4.00 -8.36 -24.29
C SER A 119 3.52 -7.78 -25.63
N LYS A 120 2.22 -7.91 -25.93
CA LYS A 120 1.62 -7.37 -27.16
C LYS A 120 1.55 -5.84 -27.10
N LEU A 121 1.12 -5.29 -25.97
CA LEU A 121 1.08 -3.84 -25.75
C LEU A 121 2.48 -3.21 -25.86
N HIS A 122 3.49 -3.89 -25.34
CA HIS A 122 4.88 -3.46 -25.46
C HIS A 122 5.38 -3.49 -26.92
N ALA A 123 5.04 -4.54 -27.68
CA ALA A 123 5.36 -4.64 -29.10
C ALA A 123 4.66 -3.56 -29.96
N GLU A 124 3.47 -3.14 -29.53
CA GLU A 124 2.73 -2.00 -30.11
C GLU A 124 3.29 -0.63 -29.66
N GLY A 125 4.34 -0.60 -28.84
CA GLY A 125 5.03 0.61 -28.38
C GLY A 125 4.41 1.28 -27.15
N THR A 126 3.45 0.64 -26.49
CA THR A 126 2.80 1.17 -25.28
C THR A 126 3.61 0.78 -24.04
N THR A 127 4.20 1.76 -23.35
CA THR A 127 5.16 1.53 -22.24
C THR A 127 4.74 2.13 -20.89
N GLY A 128 3.59 2.82 -20.83
CA GLY A 128 3.16 3.56 -19.64
C GLY A 128 3.89 4.89 -19.42
N GLN A 129 4.65 5.39 -20.41
CA GLN A 129 5.31 6.68 -20.33
C GLN A 129 4.31 7.81 -20.00
N GLY A 130 4.63 8.61 -18.99
CA GLY A 130 3.77 9.69 -18.49
C GLY A 130 2.77 9.26 -17.41
N VAL A 131 2.64 7.96 -17.12
CA VAL A 131 1.83 7.44 -16.02
C VAL A 131 2.65 7.42 -14.73
N LYS A 132 2.05 7.84 -13.62
CA LYS A 132 2.61 7.73 -12.27
C LYS A 132 1.81 6.71 -11.46
N ILE A 133 2.51 5.81 -10.77
CA ILE A 133 1.91 4.78 -9.92
C ILE A 133 2.36 5.04 -8.49
N ALA A 134 1.41 5.14 -7.56
CA ALA A 134 1.69 5.24 -6.13
C ALA A 134 1.67 3.84 -5.51
N LEU A 135 2.72 3.48 -4.78
CA LEU A 135 2.80 2.22 -4.04
C LEU A 135 2.69 2.52 -2.54
N LEU A 136 1.70 1.91 -1.87
CA LEU A 136 1.52 1.98 -0.43
C LEU A 136 1.97 0.64 0.18
N ASP A 137 3.25 0.55 0.53
CA ASP A 137 3.88 -0.66 1.06
C ASP A 137 5.06 -0.28 2.00
N SER A 138 5.96 -1.20 2.34
CA SER A 138 7.21 -0.92 3.11
C SER A 138 8.17 0.03 2.39
N GLY A 139 7.94 0.31 1.12
CA GLY A 139 8.87 1.03 0.25
C GLY A 139 9.59 0.09 -0.72
N VAL A 140 10.48 0.69 -1.52
CA VAL A 140 11.25 0.02 -2.58
C VAL A 140 12.73 0.27 -2.36
N SER A 141 13.57 -0.75 -2.57
CA SER A 141 15.01 -0.52 -2.64
C SER A 141 15.31 0.27 -3.92
N ALA A 142 15.81 1.50 -3.76
CA ALA A 142 16.22 2.34 -4.88
C ALA A 142 17.60 1.95 -5.45
N PHE A 143 18.33 1.06 -4.77
CA PHE A 143 19.64 0.58 -5.19
C PHE A 143 19.51 -0.81 -5.80
N LYS A 144 20.07 -0.97 -7.00
CA LYS A 144 20.22 -2.28 -7.63
C LYS A 144 21.27 -3.05 -6.84
N GLU A 145 20.86 -4.14 -6.22
CA GLU A 145 21.79 -5.19 -5.81
C GLU A 145 22.43 -5.73 -7.11
N GLN A 146 23.74 -5.51 -7.27
CA GLN A 146 24.48 -6.19 -8.32
C GLN A 146 24.53 -7.66 -7.87
N ALA A 147 23.83 -8.53 -8.59
CA ALA A 147 24.04 -9.95 -8.45
C ALA A 147 25.50 -10.23 -8.83
N ASP A 148 26.30 -10.65 -7.85
CA ASP A 148 27.62 -11.22 -8.12
C ASP A 148 27.43 -12.39 -9.09
N GLN A 149 28.14 -12.32 -10.20
CA GLN A 149 28.10 -13.24 -11.35
C GLN A 149 28.54 -14.66 -10.98
#